data_AF-K2NT72-F1
#
_entry.id   AF-K2NT72-F1
#
_cell.length_a   1.000
_cell.length_b   1.000
_cell.length_c   1.000
_cell.angle_alpha   90.00
_cell.angle_beta   90.00
_cell.angle_gamma   90.00
#
_symmetry.space_group_name_H-M   'P 1'
#
loop_
_entity.id
_entity.type
_entity.pdbx_description
1 polymer ?
#
loop_
_entity_poly.entity_id
_entity_poly.type
_entity_poly.pdbx_seq_one_letter_code
_entity_poly.pdbx_strand_id
1 'polypeptide(L)'
;MVNIMVRQNGKYYGPKVNNMDIDFEIVEHIGIITPASRYHPWNKEINVVSWNGGEAKIDIREWNNDHTRMKKGLTLKKEEFFNLLEVGREYVNNAENTDTEE
;
A
#
# COMPACT_ATOMS: atom_id res chain seq x y z
N MET A 1 27.59 4.70 -8.57
CA MET A 1 27.16 3.99 -7.34
C MET A 1 25.65 3.90 -7.40
N VAL A 2 25.13 2.70 -7.65
CA VAL A 2 23.69 2.45 -7.71
C VAL A 2 23.39 1.64 -6.45
N ASN A 3 22.63 2.19 -5.51
CA ASN A 3 22.20 1.45 -4.33
C ASN A 3 21.15 0.43 -4.78
N ILE A 4 21.62 -0.77 -5.08
CA ILE A 4 20.81 -1.94 -5.40
C ILE A 4 20.15 -2.41 -4.10
N MET A 5 18.83 -2.56 -4.10
CA MET A 5 18.08 -3.11 -2.97
C MET A 5 18.66 -4.46 -2.55
N VAL A 6 19.05 -4.59 -1.28
CA VAL A 6 19.52 -5.87 -0.74
C VAL A 6 18.34 -6.59 -0.11
N ARG A 7 17.90 -7.68 -0.74
CA ARG A 7 17.00 -8.66 -0.12
C ARG A 7 17.77 -9.33 1.03
N GLN A 8 17.46 -8.96 2.27
CA GLN A 8 17.83 -9.75 3.44
C GLN A 8 16.55 -10.20 4.15
N ASN A 9 16.41 -11.51 4.36
CA ASN A 9 15.35 -12.11 5.17
C ASN A 9 13.90 -11.75 4.78
N GLY A 10 13.63 -11.53 3.48
CA GLY A 10 12.27 -11.31 2.96
C GLY A 10 11.72 -9.89 3.12
N LYS A 11 12.56 -8.93 3.53
CA LYS A 11 12.17 -7.54 3.74
C LYS A 11 12.72 -6.60 2.66
N TYR A 12 11.97 -5.57 2.31
CA TYR A 12 12.36 -4.55 1.33
C TYR A 12 12.76 -3.25 2.04
N TYR A 13 13.93 -2.72 1.70
CA TYR A 13 14.44 -1.45 2.20
C TYR A 13 14.49 -0.45 1.04
N GLY A 14 13.68 0.60 1.13
CA GLY A 14 13.64 1.67 0.13
C GLY A 14 14.88 2.57 0.19
N PRO A 15 15.24 3.25 -0.91
CA PRO A 15 16.31 4.23 -0.91
C PRO A 15 15.87 5.51 -0.19
N LYS A 16 16.82 6.13 0.52
CA LYS A 16 16.64 7.47 1.11
C LYS A 16 16.47 8.50 0.00
N VAL A 17 15.27 9.05 -0.15
CA VAL A 17 14.96 10.04 -1.20
C VAL A 17 15.16 11.44 -0.60
N ASN A 18 16.25 12.12 -0.98
CA ASN A 18 16.57 13.46 -0.49
C ASN A 18 15.59 14.52 -1.04
N ASN A 19 14.47 14.73 -0.33
CA ASN A 19 13.88 16.06 -0.04
C ASN A 19 12.79 16.02 1.06
N MET A 20 12.52 14.84 1.64
CA MET A 20 11.80 14.62 2.89
C MET A 20 12.40 13.35 3.48
N ASP A 21 13.04 13.42 4.65
CA ASP A 21 13.68 12.29 5.35
C ASP A 21 12.62 11.31 5.88
N ILE A 22 11.86 10.67 4.99
CA ILE A 22 10.91 9.63 5.33
C ILE A 22 11.57 8.29 5.02
N ASP A 23 12.07 7.65 6.08
CA ASP A 23 12.55 6.27 6.04
C ASP A 23 11.34 5.32 6.16
N PHE A 24 11.35 4.21 5.43
CA PHE A 24 10.30 3.21 5.53
C PHE A 24 10.80 1.78 5.31
N GLU A 25 10.10 0.83 5.89
CA GLU A 25 10.31 -0.60 5.72
C GLU A 25 8.97 -1.25 5.36
N ILE A 26 8.88 -1.90 4.19
CA ILE A 26 7.74 -2.76 3.88
C ILE A 26 7.97 -4.08 4.62
N VAL A 27 7.23 -4.24 5.72
CA VAL A 27 7.31 -5.40 6.62
C VAL A 27 6.61 -6.61 6.00
N GLU A 28 5.48 -6.39 5.33
CA GLU A 28 4.70 -7.43 4.67
C GLU A 28 3.98 -6.85 3.45
N HIS A 29 3.91 -7.63 2.37
CA HIS A 29 3.10 -7.31 1.21
C HIS A 29 1.81 -8.13 1.24
N ILE A 30 0.65 -7.46 1.30
CA ILE A 30 -0.65 -8.12 1.41
C ILE A 30 -1.22 -8.42 0.02
N GLY A 31 -1.20 -7.43 -0.89
CA GLY A 31 -1.73 -7.64 -2.23
C GLY A 31 -1.83 -6.38 -3.09
N ILE A 32 -2.07 -6.60 -4.38
CA ILE A 32 -2.22 -5.55 -5.40
C ILE A 32 -3.72 -5.32 -5.64
N ILE A 33 -4.18 -4.08 -5.47
CA ILE A 33 -5.54 -3.63 -5.81
C ILE A 33 -5.62 -3.28 -7.30
N THR A 34 -4.61 -2.57 -7.81
CA THR A 34 -4.55 -2.16 -9.22
C THR A 34 -3.14 -2.43 -9.73
N PRO A 35 -2.96 -3.39 -10.65
CA PRO A 35 -1.64 -3.66 -11.21
C PRO A 35 -1.19 -2.52 -12.12
N ALA A 36 0.12 -2.30 -12.17
CA ALA A 36 0.73 -1.37 -13.09
C ALA A 36 0.41 -1.74 -14.55
N SER A 37 0.32 -0.74 -15.40
CA SER A 37 0.10 -0.88 -16.84
C SER A 37 1.12 -0.06 -17.63
N ARG A 38 1.11 -0.20 -18.96
CA ARG A 38 1.95 0.61 -19.85
C ARG A 38 1.72 2.12 -19.67
N TYR A 39 0.49 2.53 -19.41
CA TYR A 39 0.12 3.96 -19.29
C TYR A 39 0.20 4.46 -17.84
N HIS A 40 0.19 3.55 -16.86
CA HIS A 40 0.30 3.88 -15.44
C HIS A 40 1.25 2.89 -14.75
N PRO A 41 2.56 3.20 -14.68
CA PRO A 41 3.59 2.28 -14.19
C PRO A 41 3.69 2.25 -12.65
N TRP A 42 2.54 2.25 -11.98
CA TRP A 42 2.43 2.22 -10.51
C TRP A 42 1.43 1.14 -10.11
N ASN A 43 1.82 0.29 -9.16
CA ASN A 43 0.91 -0.64 -8.51
C ASN A 43 0.22 0.10 -7.37
N LYS A 44 -1.11 0.00 -7.29
CA LYS A 44 -1.82 0.33 -6.06
C LYS A 44 -1.87 -0.93 -5.20
N GLU A 45 -1.29 -0.86 -4.02
CA GLU A 45 -1.04 -2.03 -3.16
C GLU A 45 -1.57 -1.79 -1.74
N ILE A 46 -1.80 -2.89 -1.03
CA ILE A 46 -1.96 -2.92 0.43
C ILE A 46 -0.72 -3.61 0.99
N ASN A 47 -0.04 -2.93 1.89
CA ASN A 47 1.18 -3.39 2.55
C ASN A 47 1.08 -3.18 4.07
N VAL A 48 1.95 -3.84 4.83
CA VAL A 48 2.26 -3.46 6.21
C VAL A 48 3.58 -2.71 6.19
N VAL A 49 3.58 -1.45 6.62
CA VAL A 49 4.73 -0.55 6.50
C VAL A 49 5.08 0.06 7.86
N SER A 50 6.36 0.00 8.23
CA SER A 50 6.93 0.80 9.32
C SER A 50 7.45 2.11 8.76
N TRP A 51 6.97 3.22 9.29
CA TRP A 51 7.39 4.57 8.91
C TRP A 51 8.37 5.11 9.96
N ASN A 52 9.55 5.54 9.52
CA ASN A 52 10.61 6.11 10.35
C ASN A 52 10.98 5.24 11.56
N GLY A 53 10.98 3.91 11.38
CA GLY A 53 11.23 2.94 12.45
C GLY A 53 10.11 2.83 13.50
N GLY A 54 8.96 3.46 13.26
CA GLY A 54 7.79 3.39 14.12
C GLY A 54 7.03 2.07 14.00
N GLU A 55 5.90 1.99 14.70
CA GLU A 55 5.01 0.84 14.63
C GLU A 55 4.54 0.56 13.19
N ALA A 56 4.63 -0.71 12.80
CA ALA A 56 4.21 -1.16 11.47
C ALA A 56 2.67 -1.14 11.36
N LYS A 57 2.17 -0.51 10.31
CA LYS A 57 0.73 -0.26 10.11
C LYS A 57 0.30 -0.67 8.71
N ILE A 58 -1.00 -0.89 8.54
CA ILE A 58 -1.55 -1.19 7.22
C ILE A 58 -1.49 0.09 6.39
N ASP A 59 -1.08 -0.04 5.14
CA ASP A 59 -0.87 1.09 4.27
C ASP A 59 -1.37 0.79 2.86
N ILE A 60 -2.18 1.71 2.33
CA ILE A 60 -2.75 1.63 0.99
C ILE A 60 -2.17 2.78 0.18
N ARG A 61 -1.33 2.47 -0.82
CA ARG A 61 -0.74 3.50 -1.69
C ARG A 61 -0.29 2.97 -3.04
N GLU A 62 0.09 3.91 -3.90
CA GLU A 62 0.74 3.59 -5.17
C GLU A 62 2.27 3.55 -5.03
N TRP A 63 2.85 2.42 -5.41
CA TRP A 63 4.29 2.16 -5.46
C TRP A 63 4.73 1.96 -6.91
N ASN A 64 5.95 2.38 -7.25
CA ASN A 64 6.55 1.96 -8.51
C ASN A 64 7.02 0.49 -8.39
N ASN A 65 7.32 -0.14 -9.53
CA ASN A 65 7.61 -1.58 -9.58
C ASN A 65 8.78 -2.06 -8.70
N ASP A 66 9.72 -1.18 -8.35
CA ASP A 66 10.86 -1.49 -7.50
C ASP A 66 10.73 -0.90 -6.08
N HIS A 67 9.55 -0.39 -5.70
CA HIS A 67 9.26 0.19 -4.39
C HIS A 67 10.23 1.30 -3.94
N THR A 68 10.94 1.93 -4.87
CA THR A 68 11.86 3.04 -4.56
C THR A 68 11.16 4.38 -4.46
N ARG A 69 9.97 4.49 -5.05
CA ARG A 69 9.14 5.68 -5.07
C ARG A 69 7.71 5.33 -4.71
N MET A 70 7.05 6.29 -4.11
CA MET A 70 5.66 6.19 -3.69
C MET A 70 4.93 7.49 -3.95
N LYS A 71 3.62 7.40 -4.17
CA LYS A 71 2.72 8.56 -4.16
C LYS A 71 2.05 8.71 -2.79
N LYS A 72 1.22 9.74 -2.66
CA LYS A 72 0.36 9.94 -1.49
C LYS A 72 -0.50 8.69 -1.26
N GLY A 73 -0.60 8.27 0.00
CA GLY A 73 -1.33 7.08 0.42
C GLY A 73 -2.13 7.31 1.70
N LEU A 74 -2.65 6.22 2.23
CA LEU A 74 -3.40 6.17 3.47
C LEU A 74 -2.80 5.10 4.38
N THR A 75 -2.36 5.50 5.57
CA THR A 75 -1.87 4.59 6.62
C THR A 75 -2.95 4.44 7.67
N LEU A 76 -3.25 3.20 8.05
CA LEU A 76 -4.34 2.82 8.93
C LEU A 76 -3.80 1.92 10.04
N LYS A 77 -4.31 2.12 11.26
CA LYS A 77 -4.26 1.09 12.29
C LYS A 77 -5.07 -0.13 11.85
N LYS A 78 -4.78 -1.27 12.47
CA LYS A 78 -5.47 -2.52 12.18
C LYS A 78 -7.00 -2.41 12.36
N GLU A 79 -7.45 -1.75 13.42
CA GLU A 79 -8.86 -1.50 13.72
C GLU A 79 -9.54 -0.63 12.65
N GLU A 80 -8.86 0.44 12.20
CA GLU A 80 -9.37 1.32 11.15
C GLU A 80 -9.50 0.58 9.81
N PHE A 81 -8.56 -0.33 9.51
CA PHE A 81 -8.64 -1.17 8.31
C PHE A 81 -9.79 -2.19 8.39
N PHE A 82 -10.04 -2.80 9.55
CA PHE A 82 -11.21 -3.67 9.73
C PHE A 82 -12.51 -2.92 9.47
N ASN A 83 -12.67 -1.74 10.06
CA ASN A 83 -13.86 -0.91 9.84
C ASN A 83 -13.99 -0.47 8.38
N LEU A 84 -12.87 -0.15 7.70
CA LEU A 84 -12.88 0.18 6.28
C LEU A 84 -13.42 -0.97 5.43
N LEU A 85 -12.98 -2.21 5.73
CA LEU A 85 -13.46 -3.40 5.01
C LEU A 85 -14.94 -3.67 5.26
N GLU A 86 -15.42 -3.47 6.49
CA GLU A 86 -16.83 -3.62 6.86
C GLU A 86 -17.71 -2.62 6.09
N VAL A 87 -17.40 -1.32 6.20
CA VAL A 87 -18.15 -0.26 5.50
C VAL A 87 -18.09 -0.43 3.98
N GLY A 88 -16.93 -0.83 3.44
CA GLY A 88 -16.79 -1.11 2.01
C GLY A 88 -17.65 -2.30 1.55
N ARG A 89 -17.71 -3.37 2.34
CA ARG A 89 -18.55 -4.54 2.06
C ARG A 89 -20.03 -4.19 2.10
N GLU A 90 -20.46 -3.44 3.11
CA GLU A 90 -21.85 -2.99 3.22
C GLU A 90 -22.26 -2.15 2.00
N TYR A 91 -21.41 -1.23 1.57
CA TYR A 91 -21.66 -0.42 0.37
C TYR A 91 -21.87 -1.27 -0.87
N VAL A 92 -20.99 -2.27 -1.11
CA VAL A 92 -21.10 -3.17 -2.26
C VAL A 92 -22.40 -3.98 -2.21
N ASN A 93 -22.70 -4.60 -1.06
CA ASN A 93 -23.91 -5.39 -0.90
C ASN A 93 -25.18 -4.56 -1.14
N ASN A 94 -25.20 -3.31 -0.66
CA ASN A 94 -26.35 -2.43 -0.84
C ASN A 94 -26.54 -2.01 -2.31
N ALA A 95 -25.45 -1.82 -3.06
CA ALA A 95 -25.51 -1.49 -4.49
C ALA A 95 -26.05 -2.65 -5.34
N GLU A 96 -25.69 -3.90 -5.01
CA GLU A 96 -26.20 -5.07 -5.75
C GLU A 96 -27.69 -5.31 -5.53
N ASN A 97 -28.22 -4.96 -4.34
CA ASN A 97 -29.64 -5.12 -4.04
C ASN A 97 -30.54 -4.11 -4.78
N THR A 98 -30.02 -2.93 -5.16
CA THR A 98 -30.81 -1.92 -5.89
C THR A 98 -30.98 -2.23 -7.37
N ASP A 99 -30.11 -3.07 -7.94
CA ASP A 99 -30.15 -3.43 -9.37
C ASP A 99 -31.09 -4.63 -9.66
N THR A 100 -31.76 -5.17 -8.64
CA THR A 100 -32.63 -6.36 -8.77
C THR A 100 -34.13 -6.03 -8.69
N GLU A 101 -34.51 -4.75 -8.55
CA GLU A 101 -35.91 -4.30 -8.43
C GLU A 101 -36.46 -3.56 -9.69
N GLU A 102 -35.83 -3.71 -10.87
CA GLU A 102 -36.40 -3.27 -12.17
C GLU A 102 -37.02 -4.41 -12.98
#